data_AF-A0A3D4USV4-F1
#
_entry.id   AF-A0A3D4USV4-F1
#
_cell.length_a   1.000
_cell.length_b   1.000
_cell.length_c   1.000
_cell.angle_alpha   90.00
_cell.angle_beta   90.00
_cell.angle_gamma   90.00
#
_symmetry.space_group_name_H-M   'P 1'
#
loop_
_entity.id
_entity.type
_entity.pdbx_description
1 polymer ?
#
loop_
_entity_poly.entity_id
_entity_poly.type
_entity_poly.pdbx_seq_one_letter_code
_entity_poly.pdbx_strand_id
1 'polypeptide(L)'
;SGLSDEEIEKMKNAAKEHEEEDKQIREKVEKMNQADGLIFSTKKQLDEYGDKISDDNKKAIEDAVAKLEEAHKAENLEEIDAAMEAVNTAWTGASEEIYAASQAEAAAAGAEGAGEQATGDAESSESEEAVDADFEVVDEEDEKK
;
A
#
# COMPACT_ATOMS: atom_id res chain seq x y z
N SER A 1 -49.68 26.80 -18.57
CA SER A 1 -49.05 26.61 -19.88
C SER A 1 -47.69 26.00 -19.66
N GLY A 2 -47.41 24.89 -20.35
CA GLY A 2 -46.12 24.21 -20.27
C GLY A 2 -45.04 24.97 -21.03
N LEU A 3 -43.79 24.58 -20.81
CA LEU A 3 -42.62 25.04 -21.57
C LEU A 3 -42.81 24.71 -23.06
N SER A 4 -42.32 25.58 -23.94
CA SER A 4 -42.21 25.28 -25.37
C SER A 4 -41.13 24.23 -25.63
N ASP A 5 -41.20 23.52 -26.76
CA ASP A 5 -40.19 22.50 -27.12
C ASP A 5 -38.77 23.09 -27.17
N GLU A 6 -38.63 24.36 -27.58
CA GLU A 6 -37.35 25.08 -27.59
C GLU A 6 -36.83 25.36 -26.18
N GLU A 7 -37.71 25.74 -25.26
CA GLU A 7 -37.37 25.90 -23.84
C GLU A 7 -37.02 24.56 -23.18
N ILE A 8 -37.70 23.48 -23.56
CA ILE A 8 -37.42 22.11 -23.08
C ILE A 8 -36.01 21.68 -23.53
N GLU A 9 -35.66 21.84 -24.80
CA GLU A 9 -34.34 21.48 -25.30
C GLU A 9 -33.23 22.34 -24.69
N LYS A 10 -33.48 23.65 -24.52
CA LYS A 10 -32.55 24.54 -23.80
C LYS A 10 -32.33 24.09 -22.35
N MET A 11 -33.41 23.74 -21.64
CA MET A 11 -33.31 23.23 -20.26
C MET A 11 -32.58 21.89 -20.19
N LYS A 12 -32.81 20.97 -21.14
CA LYS A 12 -32.08 19.69 -21.19
C LYS A 12 -30.59 19.88 -21.42
N ASN A 13 -30.19 20.79 -22.31
CA ASN A 13 -28.78 21.03 -22.60
C ASN A 13 -28.08 21.68 -21.40
N ALA A 14 -28.70 22.69 -20.78
CA ALA A 14 -28.17 23.29 -19.55
C ALA A 14 -28.03 22.25 -18.43
N ALA A 15 -29.02 21.36 -18.26
CA ALA A 15 -28.95 20.30 -17.27
C ALA A 15 -27.78 19.31 -17.52
N LYS A 16 -27.55 18.94 -18.79
CA LYS A 16 -26.43 18.06 -19.16
C LYS A 16 -25.06 18.73 -18.96
N GLU A 17 -24.95 20.00 -19.28
CA GLU A 17 -23.71 20.76 -19.08
C GLU A 17 -23.36 20.85 -17.59
N HIS A 18 -24.33 21.17 -16.74
CA HIS A 18 -24.14 21.17 -15.29
C HIS A 18 -23.83 19.77 -14.73
N GLU A 19 -24.45 18.71 -15.26
CA GLU A 19 -24.13 17.34 -14.87
C GLU A 19 -22.65 16.99 -15.16
N GLU A 20 -22.14 17.38 -16.33
CA GLU A 20 -20.75 17.15 -16.72
C GLU A 20 -19.78 18.01 -15.90
N GLU A 21 -20.09 19.28 -15.67
CA GLU A 21 -19.29 20.16 -14.79
C GLU A 21 -19.21 19.60 -13.36
N ASP A 22 -20.34 19.20 -12.77
CA ASP A 22 -20.40 18.62 -11.42
C ASP A 22 -19.58 17.33 -11.33
N LYS A 23 -19.62 16.51 -12.38
CA LYS A 23 -18.84 15.28 -12.46
C LYS A 23 -17.34 15.57 -12.50
N GLN A 24 -16.90 16.51 -13.33
CA GLN A 24 -15.49 16.90 -13.43
C GLN A 24 -14.96 17.48 -12.11
N ILE A 25 -15.76 18.30 -11.43
CA ILE A 25 -15.41 18.85 -10.11
C ILE A 25 -15.26 17.71 -9.09
N ARG A 26 -16.20 16.75 -9.08
CA ARG A 26 -16.13 15.60 -8.18
C ARG A 26 -14.86 14.77 -8.43
N GLU A 27 -14.60 14.42 -9.69
CA GLU A 27 -13.42 13.63 -10.07
C GLU A 27 -12.12 14.34 -9.69
N LYS A 28 -12.04 15.67 -9.90
CA LYS A 28 -10.89 16.47 -9.46
C LYS A 28 -10.68 16.35 -7.95
N VAL A 29 -11.72 16.60 -7.17
CA VAL A 29 -11.63 16.58 -5.70
C VAL A 29 -11.27 15.19 -5.18
N GLU A 30 -11.85 14.14 -5.77
CA GLU A 30 -11.55 12.76 -5.39
C GLU A 30 -10.08 12.41 -5.63
N LYS A 31 -9.55 12.72 -6.81
CA LYS A 31 -8.13 12.50 -7.14
C LYS A 31 -7.19 13.29 -6.24
N MET A 32 -7.52 14.55 -5.96
CA MET A 32 -6.74 15.38 -5.04
C MET A 32 -6.67 14.77 -3.64
N ASN A 33 -7.81 14.31 -3.10
CA ASN A 33 -7.85 13.67 -1.78
C ASN A 33 -7.12 12.32 -1.75
N GLN A 34 -7.19 11.54 -2.83
CA GLN A 34 -6.44 10.29 -2.96
C GLN A 34 -4.94 10.55 -2.96
N ALA A 35 -4.48 11.55 -3.72
CA ALA A 35 -3.08 11.95 -3.76
C ALA A 35 -2.58 12.42 -2.39
N ASP A 36 -3.31 13.30 -1.70
CA ASP A 36 -2.95 13.78 -0.37
C ASP A 36 -2.86 12.63 0.66
N GLY A 37 -3.85 11.73 0.64
CA GLY A 37 -3.85 10.55 1.48
C GLY A 37 -2.65 9.63 1.23
N LEU A 38 -2.27 9.44 -0.04
CA LEU A 38 -1.12 8.62 -0.42
C LEU A 38 0.22 9.27 -0.06
N ILE A 39 0.35 10.60 -0.22
CA ILE A 39 1.52 11.36 0.23
C ILE A 39 1.71 11.19 1.73
N PHE A 40 0.65 11.40 2.51
CA PHE A 40 0.71 11.28 3.96
C PHE A 40 1.08 9.87 4.42
N SER A 41 0.41 8.84 3.89
CA SER A 41 0.67 7.45 4.28
C SER A 41 2.08 7.01 3.89
N THR A 42 2.58 7.42 2.72
CA THR A 42 3.93 7.11 2.25
C THR A 42 4.99 7.73 3.14
N LYS A 43 4.85 9.01 3.51
CA LYS A 43 5.79 9.65 4.43
C LYS A 43 5.84 8.95 5.78
N LYS A 44 4.67 8.62 6.32
CA LYS A 44 4.58 7.87 7.59
C LYS A 44 5.27 6.51 7.48
N GLN A 45 5.07 5.78 6.38
CA GLN A 45 5.73 4.49 6.16
C GLN A 45 7.25 4.64 5.99
N LEU A 46 7.73 5.70 5.35
CA LEU A 46 9.17 6.00 5.28
C LEU A 46 9.75 6.29 6.67
N ASP A 47 9.01 6.98 7.55
CA ASP A 47 9.44 7.19 8.93
C ASP A 47 9.52 5.87 9.73
N GLU A 48 8.62 4.90 9.45
CA GLU A 48 8.55 3.62 10.16
C GLU A 48 9.51 2.55 9.61
N TYR A 49 9.67 2.47 8.29
CA TYR A 49 10.39 1.39 7.60
C TYR A 49 11.60 1.87 6.81
N GLY A 50 11.85 3.17 6.72
CA GLY A 50 12.91 3.74 5.89
C GLY A 50 14.33 3.32 6.29
N ASP A 51 14.52 2.85 7.53
CA ASP A 51 15.80 2.30 8.00
C ASP A 51 15.91 0.77 7.79
N LYS A 52 14.83 0.13 7.35
CA LYS A 52 14.75 -1.33 7.09
C LYS A 52 14.88 -1.67 5.60
N ILE A 53 15.02 -0.66 4.74
CA ILE A 53 15.13 -0.78 3.29
C ILE A 53 16.47 -0.19 2.82
N SER A 54 16.88 -0.56 1.60
CA SER A 54 18.08 -0.02 0.97
C SER A 54 17.93 1.47 0.63
N ASP A 55 19.06 2.19 0.60
CA ASP A 55 19.10 3.62 0.23
C ASP A 55 18.52 3.86 -1.17
N ASP A 56 18.72 2.92 -2.10
CA ASP A 56 18.18 3.00 -3.46
C ASP A 56 16.65 2.93 -3.47
N ASN A 57 16.05 2.00 -2.70
CA ASN A 57 14.60 1.89 -2.56
C ASN A 57 14.03 3.10 -1.82
N LYS A 58 14.67 3.54 -0.73
CA LYS A 58 14.27 4.74 0.02
C LYS A 58 14.22 5.95 -0.89
N LYS A 59 15.30 6.19 -1.65
CA LYS A 59 15.39 7.30 -2.60
C LYS A 59 14.34 7.19 -3.71
N ALA A 60 14.07 6.00 -4.23
CA ALA A 60 13.03 5.80 -5.24
C ALA A 60 11.63 6.20 -4.73
N ILE A 61 11.30 5.86 -3.48
CA ILE A 61 10.03 6.25 -2.85
C ILE A 61 10.01 7.77 -2.58
N GLU A 62 11.08 8.35 -2.05
CA GLU A 62 11.22 9.79 -1.81
C GLU A 62 11.05 10.61 -3.10
N ASP A 63 11.71 10.19 -4.18
CA ASP A 63 11.60 10.84 -5.49
C ASP A 63 10.17 10.71 -6.07
N ALA A 64 9.51 9.56 -5.87
CA ALA A 64 8.14 9.33 -6.34
C ALA A 64 7.11 10.18 -5.57
N VAL A 65 7.22 10.23 -4.24
CA VAL A 65 6.30 11.04 -3.42
C VAL A 65 6.51 12.54 -3.64
N ALA A 66 7.75 12.98 -3.89
CA ALA A 66 8.04 14.36 -4.25
C ALA A 66 7.34 14.76 -5.57
N LYS A 67 7.35 13.90 -6.59
CA LYS A 67 6.62 14.13 -7.83
C LYS A 67 5.11 14.19 -7.61
N LEU A 68 4.56 13.30 -6.79
CA LEU A 68 3.14 13.31 -6.46
C LEU A 68 2.75 14.61 -5.73
N GLU A 69 3.60 15.11 -4.82
CA GLU A 69 3.39 16.41 -4.19
C GLU A 69 3.42 17.57 -5.17
N GLU A 70 4.34 17.58 -6.13
CA GLU A 70 4.43 18.61 -7.16
C GLU A 70 3.18 18.60 -8.05
N ALA A 71 2.76 17.43 -8.53
CA ALA A 71 1.56 17.26 -9.32
C ALA A 71 0.29 17.68 -8.55
N HIS A 72 0.19 17.30 -7.27
CA HIS A 72 -0.89 17.70 -6.38
C HIS A 72 -0.92 19.23 -6.17
N LYS A 73 0.22 19.86 -5.88
CA LYS A 73 0.32 21.33 -5.75
C LYS A 73 -0.06 22.07 -7.03
N ALA A 74 0.23 21.47 -8.20
CA ALA A 74 -0.13 22.00 -9.50
C ALA A 74 -1.58 21.70 -9.92
N GLU A 75 -2.32 20.90 -9.14
CA GLU A 75 -3.64 20.36 -9.49
C GLU A 75 -3.66 19.65 -10.87
N ASN A 76 -2.53 19.04 -11.25
CA ASN A 76 -2.39 18.38 -12.54
C ASN A 76 -2.88 16.93 -12.45
N LEU A 77 -4.15 16.71 -12.80
CA LEU A 77 -4.81 15.40 -12.66
C LEU A 77 -4.16 14.29 -13.51
N GLU A 78 -3.56 14.63 -14.66
CA GLU A 78 -2.87 13.65 -15.50
C GLU A 78 -1.57 13.18 -14.84
N GLU A 79 -0.82 14.11 -14.25
CA GLU A 79 0.42 13.79 -13.54
C GLU A 79 0.16 13.12 -12.19
N ILE A 80 -0.94 13.45 -11.52
CA ILE A 80 -1.34 12.81 -10.25
C ILE A 80 -1.50 11.31 -10.42
N ASP A 81 -2.25 10.85 -11.44
CA ASP A 81 -2.48 9.41 -11.65
C ASP A 81 -1.15 8.67 -11.85
N ALA A 82 -0.30 9.18 -12.75
CA ALA A 82 1.01 8.58 -13.03
C ALA A 82 1.94 8.60 -11.79
N ALA A 83 1.90 9.67 -10.99
CA ALA A 83 2.71 9.78 -9.80
C ALA A 83 2.20 8.86 -8.66
N MET A 84 0.89 8.67 -8.52
CA MET A 84 0.32 7.69 -7.59
C MET A 84 0.76 6.27 -7.95
N GLU A 85 0.73 5.91 -9.24
CA GLU A 85 1.23 4.61 -9.70
C GLU A 85 2.73 4.44 -9.42
N ALA A 86 3.53 5.50 -9.64
CA ALA A 86 4.96 5.47 -9.35
C ALA A 86 5.25 5.25 -7.86
N VAL A 87 4.50 5.89 -6.96
CA VAL A 87 4.62 5.67 -5.50
C VAL A 87 4.30 4.22 -5.14
N ASN A 88 3.21 3.67 -5.65
CA ASN A 88 2.83 2.27 -5.39
C ASN A 88 3.86 1.27 -5.93
N THR A 89 4.42 1.56 -7.11
CA THR A 89 5.46 0.72 -7.72
C THR A 89 6.75 0.74 -6.90
N ALA A 90 7.17 1.92 -6.42
CA ALA A 90 8.35 2.05 -5.57
C ALA A 90 8.19 1.27 -4.26
N TRP A 91 7.03 1.32 -3.62
CA TRP A 91 6.73 0.52 -2.43
C TRP A 91 6.72 -0.99 -2.69
N THR A 92 6.22 -1.41 -3.86
CA THR A 92 6.26 -2.82 -4.25
C THR A 92 7.70 -3.32 -4.31
N GLY A 93 8.62 -2.52 -4.89
CA GLY A 93 10.05 -2.86 -4.93
C GLY A 93 10.71 -2.93 -3.56
N ALA A 94 10.27 -2.11 -2.60
CA ALA A 94 10.79 -2.12 -1.23
C ALA A 94 10.15 -3.21 -0.33
N SER A 95 9.00 -3.75 -0.71
CA SER A 95 8.18 -4.64 0.14
C SER A 95 8.90 -5.94 0.56
N GLU A 96 9.74 -6.49 -0.31
CA GLU A 96 10.52 -7.70 -0.03
C GLU A 96 11.53 -7.46 1.10
N GLU A 97 12.22 -6.31 1.09
CA GLU A 97 13.18 -5.93 2.13
C GLU A 97 12.50 -5.72 3.48
N ILE A 98 11.33 -5.06 3.48
CA ILE A 98 10.53 -4.85 4.71
C ILE A 98 10.08 -6.18 5.30
N TYR A 99 9.62 -7.12 4.47
CA TYR A 99 9.20 -8.44 4.92
C TYR A 99 10.39 -9.23 5.50
N ALA A 100 11.54 -9.21 4.82
CA ALA A 100 12.75 -9.84 5.30
C ALA A 100 13.23 -9.24 6.64
N ALA A 101 13.23 -7.91 6.76
CA ALA A 101 13.60 -7.22 8.00
C ALA A 101 12.64 -7.55 9.15
N SER A 102 11.34 -7.63 8.88
CA SER A 102 10.32 -7.97 9.88
C SER A 102 10.47 -9.41 10.39
N GLN A 103 10.80 -10.36 9.51
CA GLN A 103 11.09 -11.74 9.93
C GLN A 103 12.35 -11.85 10.77
N ALA A 104 13.41 -11.10 10.42
CA ALA A 104 14.64 -11.07 11.20
C ALA A 104 14.42 -10.51 12.61
N GLU A 105 13.59 -9.47 12.75
CA GLU A 105 13.22 -8.87 14.03
C GLU A 105 12.39 -9.83 14.90
N ALA A 106 11.45 -10.56 14.30
CA ALA A 106 10.68 -11.60 14.99
C ALA A 106 11.54 -12.78 15.47
N ALA A 107 12.53 -13.20 14.67
CA ALA A 107 13.48 -14.23 15.06
C ALA A 107 14.41 -13.77 16.20
N ALA A 108 14.85 -12.50 16.19
CA ALA A 108 15.65 -11.93 17.26
C ALA A 108 14.87 -11.83 18.59
N ALA A 109 13.61 -11.41 18.55
CA ALA A 109 12.73 -11.35 19.72
C ALA A 109 12.45 -12.74 20.31
N GLY A 110 12.39 -13.80 19.48
CA GLY A 110 12.27 -15.19 19.94
C GLY A 110 13.53 -15.73 20.63
N ALA A 111 14.71 -15.22 20.27
CA ALA A 111 15.98 -15.62 20.89
C ALA A 111 16.24 -14.95 22.25
N GLU A 112 15.78 -13.71 22.45
CA GLU A 112 15.90 -13.02 23.75
C GLU A 112 14.99 -13.62 24.84
N GLY A 113 13.93 -14.36 24.48
CA GLY A 113 13.09 -15.12 25.43
C GLY A 113 13.71 -16.43 25.94
N ALA A 114 14.76 -16.92 25.30
CA ALA A 114 15.45 -18.18 25.67
C ALA A 114 16.77 -17.95 26.43
N GLY A 115 17.21 -16.70 26.59
CA GLY A 115 18.51 -16.36 27.18
C GLY A 115 18.55 -16.30 28.71
N GLU A 116 17.41 -16.32 29.41
CA GLU A 116 17.36 -16.10 30.88
C GLU A 116 17.16 -17.38 31.72
N GLN A 117 17.44 -18.56 31.15
CA GLN A 117 17.42 -19.81 31.91
C GLN A 117 18.58 -20.75 31.55
N ALA A 118 19.82 -20.27 31.67
CA ALA A 118 21.01 -21.13 31.55
C ALA A 118 22.15 -20.71 32.49
N THR A 119 21.85 -20.59 33.79
CA THR A 119 22.87 -20.78 34.84
C THR A 119 22.28 -21.68 35.93
N GLY A 120 22.41 -22.99 35.77
CA GLY A 120 21.96 -23.93 36.80
C GLY A 120 21.96 -25.38 36.35
N ASP A 121 23.11 -26.01 36.52
CA ASP A 121 23.31 -27.43 36.81
C ASP A 121 23.12 -28.46 35.68
N ALA A 122 24.21 -29.19 35.46
CA ALA A 122 24.31 -30.32 34.56
C ALA A 122 23.78 -31.58 35.25
N GLU A 123 22.81 -32.27 34.67
CA GLU A 123 22.71 -33.74 34.66
C GLU A 123 21.74 -34.23 33.57
N SER A 124 22.28 -35.10 32.71
CA SER A 124 21.68 -36.15 31.87
C SER A 124 20.17 -36.13 31.57
N SER A 125 19.80 -36.18 30.28
CA SER A 125 19.30 -37.40 29.61
C SER A 125 18.81 -37.11 28.19
N GLU A 126 19.02 -38.08 27.31
CA GLU A 126 18.59 -38.19 25.92
C GLU A 126 17.13 -37.80 25.66
N SER A 127 16.85 -37.14 24.52
CA SER A 127 16.03 -37.66 23.40
C SER A 127 15.39 -36.54 22.56
N GLU A 128 15.23 -36.86 21.27
CA GLU A 128 14.30 -36.27 20.30
C GLU A 128 14.72 -34.91 19.70
N GLU A 129 15.48 -34.91 18.61
CA GLU A 129 15.05 -35.16 17.21
C GLU A 129 14.27 -33.97 16.65
N ALA A 130 14.89 -33.36 15.63
CA ALA A 130 14.40 -32.21 14.91
C ALA A 130 13.00 -32.51 14.33
N VAL A 131 12.02 -31.68 14.68
CA VAL A 131 10.72 -31.72 14.02
C VAL A 131 10.82 -30.92 12.73
N ASP A 132 11.15 -31.65 11.67
CA ASP A 132 10.93 -31.27 10.27
C ASP A 132 9.40 -31.26 10.06
N ALA A 133 8.79 -30.08 9.99
CA ALA A 133 7.38 -29.95 9.71
C ALA A 133 7.17 -29.98 8.19
N ASP A 134 6.96 -31.19 7.69
CA ASP A 134 6.52 -31.54 6.34
C ASP A 134 5.35 -30.64 5.88
N PHE A 135 5.52 -29.99 4.73
CA PHE A 135 4.50 -29.23 4.03
C PHE A 135 3.65 -30.21 3.21
N GLU A 136 2.50 -30.63 3.76
CA GLU A 136 1.50 -31.40 3.02
C GLU A 136 0.66 -30.44 2.16
N VAL A 137 0.98 -30.39 0.86
CA VAL A 137 0.11 -29.81 -0.17
C VAL A 137 -1.14 -30.67 -0.25
N VAL A 138 -2.23 -30.20 0.34
CA VAL A 138 -3.56 -30.76 0.06
C VAL A 138 -4.06 -30.08 -1.20
N ASP A 139 -3.79 -30.70 -2.34
CA ASP A 139 -4.56 -30.48 -3.57
C ASP A 139 -6.01 -30.92 -3.28
N GLU A 140 -6.91 -29.95 -3.08
CA GLU A 140 -8.35 -30.19 -3.14
C GLU A 140 -8.77 -30.32 -4.62
N GLU A 141 -8.52 -31.49 -5.21
CA GLU A 141 -9.26 -31.94 -6.39
C GLU A 141 -10.14 -33.15 -6.04
N ASP A 142 -11.44 -32.90 -6.19
CA ASP A 142 -12.52 -33.84 -6.52
C ASP A 142 -12.77 -35.05 -5.60
N GLU A 143 -14.02 -35.19 -5.15
CA GLU A 143 -14.93 -36.18 -5.77
C GLU A 143 -16.30 -36.32 -5.05
N LYS A 144 -17.33 -36.00 -5.83
CA LYS A 144 -18.51 -36.85 -6.16
C LYS A 144 -19.67 -36.99 -5.17
N LYS A 145 -20.85 -36.57 -5.64
CA LYS A 145 -22.01 -37.46 -5.87
C LYS A 145 -23.10 -36.80 -6.71
#